data_AF-A0AAI8CJJ2-F1
#
_entry.id   AF-A0AAI8CJJ2-F1
#
_cell.length_a   1.000
_cell.length_b   1.000
_cell.length_c   1.000
_cell.angle_alpha   90.00
_cell.angle_beta   90.00
_cell.angle_gamma   90.00
#
_symmetry.space_group_name_H-M   'P 1'
#
loop_
_entity.id
_entity.type
_entity.pdbx_description
1 polymer ?
#
loop_
_entity_poly.entity_id
_entity_poly.type
_entity_poly.pdbx_seq_one_letter_code
_entity_poly.pdbx_strand_id
1 'polypeptide(L)'
;MFVEFTSIGFSTGNMEVSTQPILDILGLFNFRIRNYATDYTIFNSDTFFIDPFFVSKVYAQQNVPEEVQLYIILNSTYIHNNTVFGPLIFRPHLQAISGAVILPSQNSWVAGVISRGFVSAGFLLTKNLELFTLIESGVLVNVWTSQEKPEDWETVLNEARQKSLYVTARVGGIWYYDRYSGIGLGYRFIIHGADSPLRFVQVYSLNDLLYNYFNALYYTSPEQQISIPFITTDYYLIS
;
A
#
# COMPACT_ATOMS: atom_id res chain seq x y z
N MET A 1 -32.41 -4.07 0.87
CA MET A 1 -31.59 -3.30 -0.08
C MET A 1 -30.20 -3.24 0.55
N PHE A 2 -29.26 -4.09 0.09
CA PHE A 2 -27.88 -4.06 0.58
C PHE A 2 -27.15 -2.97 -0.19
N VAL A 3 -26.64 -1.96 0.51
CA VAL A 3 -25.76 -0.93 -0.07
C VAL A 3 -24.34 -1.48 0.00
N GLU A 4 -23.64 -1.48 -1.14
CA GLU A 4 -22.25 -1.91 -1.21
C GLU A 4 -21.35 -0.81 -0.63
N PHE A 5 -20.80 -1.06 0.57
CA PHE A 5 -19.96 -0.11 1.31
C PHE A 5 -18.46 -0.22 1.01
N THR A 6 -18.07 -1.14 0.11
CA THR A 6 -16.67 -1.42 -0.24
C THR A 6 -16.06 -0.31 -1.09
N SER A 7 -16.85 0.34 -1.95
CA SER A 7 -16.51 1.56 -2.67
C SER A 7 -17.75 2.25 -3.24
N ILE A 8 -17.81 3.58 -3.15
CA ILE A 8 -18.81 4.41 -3.83
C ILE A 8 -18.07 5.44 -4.68
N GLY A 9 -18.51 5.65 -5.91
CA GLY A 9 -17.82 6.57 -6.81
C GLY A 9 -18.59 6.94 -8.07
N PHE A 10 -17.97 7.80 -8.86
CA PHE A 10 -18.44 8.24 -10.17
C PHE A 10 -17.39 7.90 -11.23
N SER A 11 -17.83 7.38 -12.37
CA SER A 11 -16.96 7.09 -13.51
C SER A 11 -17.45 7.83 -14.75
N THR A 12 -16.53 8.46 -15.47
CA THR A 12 -16.79 9.16 -16.74
C THR A 12 -15.63 8.93 -17.72
N GLY A 13 -15.95 8.37 -18.88
CA GLY A 13 -14.96 7.98 -19.88
C GLY A 13 -13.88 7.08 -19.26
N ASN A 14 -12.63 7.53 -19.35
CA ASN A 14 -11.46 6.81 -18.83
C ASN A 14 -11.07 7.21 -17.41
N MET A 15 -11.93 7.91 -16.67
CA MET A 15 -11.65 8.36 -15.30
C MET A 15 -12.69 7.84 -14.32
N GLU A 16 -12.23 7.46 -13.14
CA GLU A 16 -13.03 7.05 -12.01
C GLU A 16 -12.57 7.82 -10.77
N VAL A 17 -13.53 8.30 -9.99
CA VAL A 17 -13.31 8.93 -8.71
C VAL A 17 -14.15 8.19 -7.68
N SER A 18 -13.54 7.73 -6.60
CA SER A 18 -14.22 6.91 -5.61
C SER A 18 -13.71 7.13 -4.18
N THR A 19 -14.54 6.75 -3.22
CA THR A 19 -14.23 6.66 -1.79
C THR A 19 -14.64 5.28 -1.27
N GLN A 20 -14.27 4.96 -0.04
CA GLN A 20 -14.58 3.70 0.65
C GLN A 20 -15.27 4.02 1.98
N PRO A 21 -16.61 4.19 1.98
CA PRO A 21 -17.33 4.64 3.17
C PRO A 21 -17.17 3.75 4.41
N ILE A 22 -16.85 2.46 4.22
CA ILE A 22 -16.55 1.55 5.33
C ILE A 22 -15.28 1.93 6.11
N LEU A 23 -14.39 2.73 5.54
CA LEU A 23 -13.18 3.21 6.22
C LEU A 23 -13.46 4.47 7.03
N ASP A 24 -14.46 5.27 6.62
CA ASP A 24 -14.88 6.48 7.33
C ASP A 24 -15.33 6.19 8.78
N ILE A 25 -15.97 5.03 9.03
CA ILE A 25 -16.36 4.61 10.38
C ILE A 25 -15.16 4.31 11.30
N LEU A 26 -13.96 4.14 10.74
CA LEU A 26 -12.71 3.94 11.48
C LEU A 26 -11.87 5.22 11.54
N GLY A 27 -12.37 6.36 11.02
CA GLY A 27 -11.60 7.59 10.90
C GLY A 27 -10.56 7.59 9.79
N LEU A 28 -10.71 6.69 8.81
CA LEU A 28 -9.82 6.54 7.66
C LEU A 28 -10.53 7.05 6.40
N PHE A 29 -10.48 8.36 6.19
CA PHE A 29 -11.17 9.01 5.10
C PHE A 29 -10.33 8.95 3.84
N ASN A 30 -10.82 8.30 2.79
CA ASN A 30 -10.04 8.12 1.58
C ASN A 30 -10.68 8.76 0.35
N PHE A 31 -9.83 9.10 -0.60
CA PHE A 31 -10.21 9.64 -1.88
C PHE A 31 -9.29 9.08 -2.95
N ARG A 32 -9.89 8.40 -3.93
CA ARG A 32 -9.21 7.73 -5.02
C ARG A 32 -9.57 8.37 -6.35
N ILE A 33 -8.55 8.65 -7.15
CA ILE A 33 -8.66 8.97 -8.56
C ILE A 33 -7.97 7.86 -9.35
N ARG A 34 -8.62 7.39 -10.39
CA ARG A 34 -8.10 6.38 -11.30
C ARG A 34 -8.33 6.82 -12.73
N ASN A 35 -7.29 6.68 -13.55
CA ASN A 35 -7.34 6.94 -14.98
C ASN A 35 -6.88 5.71 -15.77
N TYR A 36 -7.74 5.24 -16.67
CA TYR A 36 -7.46 4.15 -17.60
C TYR A 36 -6.84 4.75 -18.86
N ALA A 37 -5.52 4.99 -18.82
CA ALA A 37 -4.80 5.61 -19.94
C ALA A 37 -4.88 4.76 -21.22
N THR A 38 -4.89 3.44 -21.06
CA THR A 38 -5.18 2.45 -22.12
C THR A 38 -5.92 1.27 -21.50
N ASP A 39 -6.38 0.32 -22.31
CA ASP A 39 -7.03 -0.92 -21.83
C ASP A 39 -6.14 -1.75 -20.89
N TYR A 40 -4.82 -1.54 -20.95
CA TYR A 40 -3.82 -2.29 -20.18
C TYR A 40 -3.09 -1.45 -19.14
N THR A 41 -3.25 -0.12 -19.14
CA THR A 41 -2.46 0.79 -18.30
C THR A 41 -3.38 1.64 -17.45
N ILE A 42 -3.12 1.63 -16.15
CA ILE A 42 -3.85 2.40 -15.16
C ILE A 42 -2.90 3.32 -14.42
N PHE A 43 -3.34 4.55 -14.25
CA PHE A 43 -2.79 5.49 -13.28
C PHE A 43 -3.77 5.60 -12.12
N ASN A 44 -3.28 5.54 -10.89
CA ASN A 44 -4.12 5.64 -9.71
C ASN A 44 -3.43 6.52 -8.68
N SER A 45 -4.18 7.43 -8.07
CA SER A 45 -3.77 8.16 -6.88
C SER A 45 -4.82 7.94 -5.80
N ASP A 46 -4.39 7.48 -4.64
CA ASP A 46 -5.23 7.26 -3.47
C ASP A 46 -4.68 8.09 -2.31
N THR A 47 -5.53 8.89 -1.67
CA THR A 47 -5.17 9.74 -0.54
C THR A 47 -6.04 9.38 0.64
N PHE A 48 -5.42 9.20 1.79
CA PHE A 48 -6.07 8.96 3.06
C PHE A 48 -5.77 10.13 4.01
N PHE A 49 -6.81 10.62 4.65
CA PHE A 49 -6.72 11.38 5.89
C PHE A 49 -7.16 10.48 7.03
N ILE A 50 -6.30 10.33 8.02
CA ILE A 50 -6.48 9.41 9.13
C ILE A 50 -6.51 10.22 10.41
N ASP A 51 -7.60 10.03 11.15
CA ASP A 51 -7.77 10.48 12.52
C ASP A 51 -7.80 9.24 13.43
N PRO A 52 -6.66 8.84 14.02
CA PRO A 52 -6.59 7.63 14.86
C PRO A 52 -7.51 7.67 16.07
N PHE A 53 -7.94 8.88 16.47
CA PHE A 53 -8.81 9.10 17.62
C PHE A 53 -10.27 9.30 17.23
N PHE A 54 -10.62 9.19 15.94
CA PHE A 54 -11.97 9.42 15.44
C PHE A 54 -13.01 8.59 16.19
N VAL A 55 -12.76 7.28 16.33
CA VAL A 55 -13.71 6.36 16.99
C VAL A 55 -13.93 6.77 18.46
N SER A 56 -12.85 7.07 19.18
CA SER A 56 -12.91 7.54 20.56
C SER A 56 -13.68 8.86 20.69
N LYS A 57 -13.41 9.82 19.80
CA LYS A 57 -14.05 11.14 19.81
C LYS A 57 -15.54 11.07 19.44
N VAL A 58 -15.88 10.37 18.36
CA VAL A 58 -17.23 10.38 17.77
C VAL A 58 -18.15 9.37 18.41
N TYR A 59 -17.70 8.12 18.62
CA TYR A 59 -18.55 7.05 19.12
C TYR A 59 -18.45 6.88 20.63
N ALA A 60 -17.25 6.98 21.21
CA ALA A 60 -17.06 6.84 22.66
C ALA A 60 -17.20 8.17 23.42
N GLN A 61 -17.36 9.30 22.71
CA GLN A 61 -17.48 10.65 23.27
C GLN A 61 -16.35 11.00 24.25
N GLN A 62 -15.16 10.44 24.02
CA GLN A 62 -13.98 10.72 24.82
C GLN A 62 -13.41 12.07 24.42
N ASN A 63 -13.15 12.91 25.42
CA ASN A 63 -12.40 14.14 25.20
C ASN A 63 -10.91 13.79 25.07
N VAL A 64 -10.40 13.78 23.85
CA VAL A 64 -8.99 13.48 23.57
C VAL A 64 -8.18 14.77 23.70
N PRO A 65 -7.26 14.87 24.69
CA PRO A 65 -6.44 16.07 24.89
C PRO A 65 -5.70 16.46 23.62
N GLU A 66 -5.62 17.75 23.33
CA GLU A 66 -4.96 18.27 22.13
C GLU A 66 -3.49 17.82 22.04
N GLU A 67 -2.84 17.68 23.20
CA GLU A 67 -1.45 17.21 23.36
C GLU A 67 -1.16 15.86 22.72
N VAL A 68 -2.14 14.94 22.72
CA VAL A 68 -2.00 13.59 22.18
C VAL A 68 -2.63 13.44 20.80
N GLN A 69 -3.34 14.48 20.31
CA GLN A 69 -3.92 14.44 18.98
C GLN A 69 -2.83 14.40 17.91
N LEU A 70 -3.07 13.57 16.91
CA LEU A 70 -2.26 13.52 15.70
C LEU A 70 -3.14 13.17 14.52
N TYR A 71 -2.77 13.65 13.34
CA TYR A 71 -3.42 13.30 12.09
C TYR A 71 -2.38 12.72 11.14
N ILE A 72 -2.79 11.74 10.34
CA ILE A 72 -1.90 11.12 9.35
C ILE A 72 -2.49 11.36 7.97
N ILE A 73 -1.70 11.90 7.05
CA ILE A 73 -2.05 11.97 5.63
C ILE A 73 -1.19 10.94 4.92
N LEU A 74 -1.80 10.00 4.20
CA LEU A 74 -1.09 9.05 3.35
C LEU A 74 -1.51 9.28 1.91
N ASN A 75 -0.57 9.26 0.98
CA ASN A 75 -0.86 9.21 -0.45
C ASN A 75 -0.13 8.02 -1.07
N SER A 76 -0.79 7.35 -2.00
CA SER A 76 -0.16 6.39 -2.90
C SER A 76 -0.55 6.73 -4.31
N THR A 77 0.45 7.05 -5.12
CA THR A 77 0.27 7.24 -6.55
C THR A 77 1.07 6.17 -7.28
N TYR A 78 0.42 5.46 -8.20
CA TYR A 78 1.07 4.43 -9.00
C TYR A 78 0.63 4.46 -10.46
N ILE A 79 1.53 3.95 -11.30
CA ILE A 79 1.23 3.49 -12.64
C ILE A 79 1.43 1.98 -12.68
N HIS A 80 0.47 1.29 -13.25
CA HIS A 80 0.49 -0.15 -13.41
C HIS A 80 0.09 -0.50 -14.83
N ASN A 81 0.74 -1.50 -15.41
CA ASN A 81 0.39 -2.02 -16.71
C ASN A 81 0.21 -3.55 -16.66
N ASN A 82 -0.70 -4.07 -17.46
CA ASN A 82 -0.96 -5.50 -17.64
C ASN A 82 -0.86 -5.84 -19.13
N THR A 83 0.36 -5.98 -19.66
CA THR A 83 0.51 -6.37 -21.07
C THR A 83 0.43 -7.89 -21.21
N VAL A 84 -0.45 -8.37 -22.08
CA VAL A 84 -0.66 -9.80 -22.34
C VAL A 84 -0.03 -10.19 -23.68
N PHE A 85 0.82 -11.21 -23.68
CA PHE A 85 1.46 -11.79 -24.86
C PHE A 85 1.17 -13.31 -24.93
N GLY A 86 0.04 -13.68 -25.53
CA GLY A 86 -0.41 -15.07 -25.52
C GLY A 86 -0.69 -15.55 -24.10
N PRO A 87 -0.08 -16.66 -23.62
CA PRO A 87 -0.23 -17.10 -22.23
C PRO A 87 0.62 -16.31 -21.24
N LEU A 88 1.53 -15.44 -21.70
CA LEU A 88 2.40 -14.65 -20.83
C LEU A 88 1.73 -13.32 -20.45
N ILE A 89 1.88 -12.91 -19.20
CA ILE A 89 1.41 -11.61 -18.72
C ILE A 89 2.58 -10.88 -18.08
N PHE A 90 2.83 -9.64 -18.50
CA PHE A 90 3.88 -8.81 -17.96
C PHE A 90 3.27 -7.60 -17.25
N ARG A 91 3.67 -7.40 -15.99
CA ARG A 91 3.10 -6.36 -15.12
C ARG A 91 4.16 -5.50 -14.47
N PRO A 92 4.61 -4.43 -15.14
CA PRO A 92 5.42 -3.41 -14.50
C PRO A 92 4.53 -2.50 -13.66
N HIS A 93 5.06 -2.11 -12.50
CA HIS A 93 4.40 -1.22 -11.56
C HIS A 93 5.43 -0.29 -10.94
N LEU A 94 5.10 1.00 -10.90
CA LEU A 94 5.89 2.02 -10.23
C LEU A 94 4.96 2.82 -9.32
N GLN A 95 5.37 3.01 -8.09
CA GLN A 95 4.59 3.63 -7.04
C GLN A 95 5.43 4.63 -6.24
N ALA A 96 4.84 5.77 -5.96
CA ALA A 96 5.30 6.70 -4.94
C ALA A 96 4.29 6.70 -3.80
N ILE A 97 4.77 6.39 -2.61
CA ILE A 97 4.00 6.47 -1.36
C ILE A 97 4.53 7.69 -0.61
N SER A 98 3.64 8.59 -0.19
CA SER A 98 3.99 9.62 0.77
C SER A 98 3.14 9.49 2.02
N GLY A 99 3.70 9.92 3.14
CA GLY A 99 3.00 9.95 4.41
C GLY A 99 3.43 11.17 5.21
N ALA A 100 2.50 11.82 5.88
CA ALA A 100 2.78 12.91 6.79
C ALA A 100 2.06 12.67 8.11
N VAL A 101 2.76 12.90 9.22
CA VAL A 101 2.19 12.97 10.56
C VAL A 101 2.17 14.43 10.96
N ILE A 102 0.98 14.91 11.33
CA ILE A 102 0.73 16.27 11.81
C ILE A 102 0.47 16.19 13.30
N LEU A 103 1.20 16.99 14.08
CA LEU A 103 1.10 17.11 15.53
C LEU A 103 0.58 18.53 15.84
N PRO A 104 -0.75 18.72 15.97
CA PRO A 104 -1.36 20.04 16.09
C PRO A 104 -0.85 20.82 17.31
N SER A 105 -0.73 20.14 18.46
CA SER A 105 -0.27 20.73 19.73
C SER A 105 1.13 21.34 19.65
N GLN A 106 1.97 20.83 18.75
CA GLN A 106 3.34 21.30 18.54
C GLN A 106 3.47 22.20 17.30
N ASN A 107 2.38 22.45 16.58
CA ASN A 107 2.37 23.04 15.24
C ASN A 107 3.47 22.44 14.34
N SER A 108 3.63 21.12 14.42
CA SER A 108 4.74 20.40 13.80
C SER A 108 4.26 19.31 12.88
N TRP A 109 5.07 19.00 11.86
CA TRP A 109 4.82 17.87 10.99
C TRP A 109 6.12 17.21 10.55
N VAL A 110 6.00 15.92 10.23
CA VAL A 110 7.04 15.11 9.58
C VAL A 110 6.39 14.42 8.40
N ALA A 111 6.98 14.56 7.22
CA ALA A 111 6.51 13.91 6.00
C ALA A 111 7.63 13.10 5.37
N GLY A 112 7.32 11.92 4.84
CA GLY A 112 8.25 11.06 4.14
C GLY A 112 7.69 10.66 2.79
N VAL A 113 8.59 10.37 1.84
CA VAL A 113 8.25 9.75 0.56
C VAL A 113 9.09 8.49 0.40
N ILE A 114 8.44 7.42 -0.04
CA ILE A 114 9.00 6.13 -0.36
C ILE A 114 8.68 5.87 -1.83
N SER A 115 9.67 5.43 -2.60
CA SER A 115 9.44 4.89 -3.93
C SER A 115 9.43 3.37 -3.85
N ARG A 116 8.55 2.75 -4.63
CA ARG A 116 8.45 1.31 -4.80
C ARG A 116 8.25 1.00 -6.26
N GLY A 117 8.77 -0.13 -6.68
CA GLY A 117 8.54 -0.65 -8.00
C GLY A 117 8.55 -2.16 -7.98
N PHE A 118 7.70 -2.76 -8.79
CA PHE A 118 7.77 -4.18 -9.05
C PHE A 118 7.62 -4.49 -10.52
N VAL A 119 8.19 -5.62 -10.91
CA VAL A 119 7.97 -6.21 -12.22
C VAL A 119 7.55 -7.65 -11.98
N SER A 120 6.38 -8.00 -12.52
CA SER A 120 5.84 -9.35 -12.46
C SER A 120 5.73 -9.96 -13.85
N ALA A 121 6.02 -11.25 -13.94
CA ALA A 121 5.79 -12.07 -15.11
C ALA A 121 4.93 -13.26 -14.70
N GLY A 122 3.81 -13.43 -15.41
CA GLY A 122 2.82 -14.48 -15.23
C GLY A 122 2.75 -15.39 -16.44
N PHE A 123 2.38 -16.65 -16.21
CA PHE A 123 2.03 -17.62 -17.24
C PHE A 123 0.67 -18.23 -16.91
N LEU A 124 -0.30 -18.01 -17.81
CA LEU A 124 -1.63 -18.59 -17.73
C LEU A 124 -1.57 -20.09 -18.04
N LEU A 125 -1.73 -20.92 -17.02
CA LEU A 125 -1.90 -22.37 -17.16
C LEU A 125 -3.30 -22.72 -17.69
N THR A 126 -4.30 -21.95 -17.26
CA THR A 126 -5.68 -22.04 -17.73
C THR A 126 -6.27 -20.64 -17.81
N LYS A 127 -7.52 -20.51 -18.26
CA LYS A 127 -8.25 -19.23 -18.26
C LYS A 127 -8.36 -18.59 -16.88
N ASN A 128 -8.27 -19.39 -15.82
CA ASN A 128 -8.53 -18.95 -14.44
C ASN A 128 -7.34 -19.21 -13.50
N LEU A 129 -6.20 -19.69 -14.01
CA LEU A 129 -5.05 -20.04 -13.19
C LEU A 129 -3.77 -19.52 -13.83
N GLU A 130 -3.02 -18.76 -13.06
CA GLU A 130 -1.73 -18.20 -13.44
C GLU A 130 -0.65 -18.66 -12.47
N LEU A 131 0.55 -18.96 -12.98
CA LEU A 131 1.77 -18.98 -12.18
C LEU A 131 2.52 -17.69 -12.39
N PHE A 132 3.03 -17.07 -11.33
CA PHE A 132 3.73 -15.80 -11.44
C PHE A 132 5.03 -15.78 -10.67
N THR A 133 5.93 -14.93 -11.13
CA THR A 133 7.11 -14.46 -10.42
C THR A 133 7.12 -12.94 -10.42
N LEU A 134 7.58 -12.33 -9.34
CA LEU A 134 7.58 -10.90 -9.15
C LEU A 134 8.84 -10.49 -8.40
N ILE A 135 9.51 -9.44 -8.87
CA ILE A 135 10.58 -8.77 -8.14
C ILE A 135 10.06 -7.41 -7.72
N GLU A 136 10.11 -7.11 -6.43
CA GLU A 136 9.71 -5.83 -5.85
C GLU A 136 10.88 -5.22 -5.11
N SER A 137 11.06 -3.92 -5.27
CA SER A 137 12.02 -3.14 -4.50
C SER A 137 11.39 -1.85 -4.02
N GLY A 138 11.96 -1.29 -2.96
CA GLY A 138 11.57 0.02 -2.49
C GLY A 138 12.62 0.65 -1.61
N VAL A 139 12.54 1.97 -1.50
CA VAL A 139 13.50 2.79 -0.76
C VAL A 139 12.83 4.07 -0.27
N LEU A 140 13.22 4.53 0.91
CA LEU A 140 12.93 5.87 1.38
C LEU A 140 13.63 6.87 0.45
N VAL A 141 12.88 7.79 -0.13
CA VAL A 141 13.42 8.86 -0.98
C VAL A 141 13.82 10.03 -0.12
N ASN A 142 12.93 10.48 0.77
CA ASN A 142 13.21 11.64 1.59
C ASN A 142 12.31 11.71 2.83
N VAL A 143 12.74 12.51 3.80
CA VAL A 143 11.96 12.94 4.96
C VAL A 143 12.12 14.45 5.10
N TRP A 144 10.99 15.14 5.23
CA TRP A 144 10.89 16.55 5.54
C TRP A 144 10.27 16.72 6.91
N THR A 145 10.68 17.76 7.62
CA THR A 145 10.08 18.15 8.89
C THR A 145 9.96 19.67 8.94
N SER A 146 8.95 20.15 9.67
CA SER A 146 8.77 21.57 9.96
C SER A 146 9.64 22.07 11.12
N GLN A 147 10.25 21.15 11.87
CA GLN A 147 11.12 21.46 13.00
C GLN A 147 12.54 21.81 12.53
N GLU A 148 13.30 22.48 13.40
CA GLU A 148 14.70 22.75 13.13
C GLU A 148 15.47 21.44 12.98
N LYS A 149 16.23 21.33 11.90
CA LYS A 149 16.97 20.11 11.56
C LYS A 149 18.28 20.08 12.38
N PRO A 150 18.61 18.95 13.01
CA PRO A 150 19.94 18.74 13.59
C PRO A 150 21.07 18.94 12.56
N GLU A 151 22.27 19.29 13.02
CA GLU A 151 23.45 19.47 12.15
C GLU A 151 23.80 18.21 11.34
N ASP A 152 23.49 17.03 11.87
CA ASP A 152 23.73 15.72 11.27
C ASP A 152 22.53 15.17 10.46
N TRP A 153 21.50 15.98 10.20
CA TRP A 153 20.26 15.54 9.56
C TRP A 153 20.47 14.80 8.23
N GLU A 154 21.34 15.32 7.36
CA GLU A 154 21.62 14.67 6.06
C GLU A 154 22.33 13.32 6.22
N THR A 155 23.17 13.16 7.25
CA THR A 155 23.81 11.88 7.58
C THR A 155 22.77 10.88 8.03
N VAL A 156 21.92 11.26 9.01
CA VAL A 156 20.82 10.43 9.52
C VAL A 156 19.87 10.02 8.38
N LEU A 157 19.54 10.96 7.51
CA LEU A 157 18.65 10.72 6.38
C LEU A 157 19.28 9.75 5.37
N ASN A 158 20.57 9.90 5.06
CA ASN A 158 21.27 8.99 4.16
C ASN A 158 21.38 7.57 4.73
N GLU A 159 21.64 7.44 6.03
CA GLU A 159 21.59 6.14 6.71
C GLU A 159 20.19 5.52 6.67
N ALA A 160 19.14 6.33 6.89
CA ALA A 160 17.77 5.87 6.81
C ALA A 160 17.42 5.39 5.39
N ARG A 161 17.85 6.10 4.34
CA ARG A 161 17.70 5.66 2.94
C ARG A 161 18.36 4.32 2.70
N GLN A 162 19.62 4.16 3.13
CA GLN A 162 20.35 2.91 2.95
C GLN A 162 19.70 1.74 3.69
N LYS A 163 19.30 1.93 4.95
CA LYS A 163 18.61 0.89 5.76
C LYS A 163 17.21 0.58 5.24
N SER A 164 16.55 1.53 4.59
CA SER A 164 15.21 1.34 4.03
C SER A 164 15.20 0.52 2.74
N LEU A 165 16.32 0.44 2.02
CA LEU A 165 16.38 -0.28 0.76
C LEU A 165 16.04 -1.76 1.00
N TYR A 166 15.07 -2.28 0.26
CA TYR A 166 14.77 -3.70 0.26
C TYR A 166 14.53 -4.19 -1.15
N VAL A 167 14.76 -5.49 -1.33
CA VAL A 167 14.44 -6.22 -2.54
C VAL A 167 13.83 -7.55 -2.13
N THR A 168 12.67 -7.87 -2.68
CA THR A 168 11.99 -9.14 -2.48
C THR A 168 11.67 -9.79 -3.82
N ALA A 169 11.66 -11.12 -3.83
CA ALA A 169 11.06 -11.90 -4.89
C ALA A 169 9.80 -12.58 -4.36
N ARG A 170 8.78 -12.70 -5.19
CA ARG A 170 7.59 -13.50 -4.92
C ARG A 170 7.40 -14.49 -6.04
N VAL A 171 7.01 -15.71 -5.69
CA VAL A 171 6.59 -16.72 -6.65
C VAL A 171 5.32 -17.37 -6.12
N GLY A 172 4.37 -17.64 -6.99
CA GLY A 172 3.09 -18.17 -6.56
C GLY A 172 2.15 -18.51 -7.70
N GLY A 173 0.93 -18.84 -7.33
CA GLY A 173 -0.19 -19.00 -8.23
C GLY A 173 -1.29 -17.99 -7.92
N ILE A 174 -1.99 -17.52 -8.95
CA ILE A 174 -3.21 -16.72 -8.81
C ILE A 174 -4.34 -17.54 -9.42
N TRP A 175 -5.41 -17.71 -8.65
CA TRP A 175 -6.67 -18.25 -9.16
C TRP A 175 -7.68 -17.13 -9.32
N TYR A 176 -8.18 -16.95 -10.54
CA TYR A 176 -9.18 -15.96 -10.90
C TYR A 176 -10.57 -16.57 -10.78
N TYR A 177 -11.41 -15.99 -9.91
CA TYR A 177 -12.81 -16.39 -9.80
C TYR A 177 -13.73 -15.55 -10.69
N ASP A 178 -13.28 -14.37 -11.11
CA ASP A 178 -13.88 -13.57 -12.17
C ASP A 178 -12.79 -12.90 -13.03
N ARG A 179 -13.18 -12.07 -14.01
CA ARG A 179 -12.22 -11.43 -14.93
C ARG A 179 -11.36 -10.33 -14.30
N TYR A 180 -11.76 -9.85 -13.13
CA TYR A 180 -11.20 -8.68 -12.46
C TYR A 180 -10.54 -9.02 -11.13
N SER A 181 -10.83 -10.18 -10.57
CA SER A 181 -10.53 -10.53 -9.19
C SER A 181 -9.95 -11.95 -9.11
N GLY A 182 -8.90 -12.08 -8.31
CA GLY A 182 -8.26 -13.36 -8.03
C GLY A 182 -7.73 -13.46 -6.62
N ILE A 183 -7.43 -14.69 -6.22
CA ILE A 183 -6.76 -15.02 -4.96
C ILE A 183 -5.36 -15.50 -5.32
N GLY A 184 -4.36 -14.74 -4.90
CA GLY A 184 -2.95 -15.13 -4.98
C GLY A 184 -2.53 -15.95 -3.77
N LEU A 185 -1.77 -17.01 -3.98
CA LEU A 185 -1.05 -17.76 -2.96
C LEU A 185 0.40 -17.97 -3.42
N GLY A 186 1.36 -17.76 -2.54
CA GLY A 186 2.76 -17.90 -2.89
C GLY A 186 3.71 -17.66 -1.75
N TYR A 187 4.99 -17.68 -2.08
CA TYR A 187 6.10 -17.42 -1.16
C TYR A 187 6.73 -16.07 -1.48
N ARG A 188 7.11 -15.33 -0.43
CA ARG A 188 7.90 -14.10 -0.52
C ARG A 188 9.28 -14.37 0.06
N PHE A 189 10.31 -14.13 -0.75
CA PHE A 189 11.70 -14.23 -0.38
C PHE A 189 12.29 -12.83 -0.24
N ILE A 190 12.99 -12.59 0.86
CA ILE A 190 13.76 -11.36 1.04
C ILE A 190 15.14 -11.61 0.41
N ILE A 191 15.45 -10.84 -0.64
CA ILE A 191 16.76 -10.88 -1.32
C ILE A 191 17.72 -9.91 -0.62
N HIS A 192 17.21 -8.73 -0.23
CA HIS A 192 17.98 -7.70 0.47
C HIS A 192 17.08 -6.89 1.41
N GLY A 193 17.67 -6.34 2.49
CA GLY A 193 16.97 -5.48 3.45
C GLY A 193 15.99 -6.24 4.35
N ALA A 194 16.41 -7.35 4.96
CA ALA A 194 15.57 -8.12 5.89
C ALA A 194 15.20 -7.33 7.17
N ASP A 195 16.08 -6.43 7.55
CA ASP A 195 15.95 -5.43 8.61
C ASP A 195 15.29 -4.13 8.13
N SER A 196 14.96 -4.00 6.83
CA SER A 196 14.35 -2.79 6.32
C SER A 196 13.00 -2.52 6.99
N PRO A 197 12.77 -1.29 7.48
CA PRO A 197 11.48 -0.88 8.02
C PRO A 197 10.37 -0.88 6.94
N LEU A 198 10.72 -0.88 5.65
CA LEU A 198 9.74 -0.87 4.56
C LEU A 198 9.03 -2.20 4.34
N ARG A 199 9.44 -3.27 5.03
CA ARG A 199 8.73 -4.57 4.98
C ARG A 199 7.28 -4.50 5.50
N PHE A 200 6.92 -3.43 6.20
CA PHE A 200 5.60 -3.17 6.79
C PHE A 200 4.76 -2.14 6.01
N VAL A 201 5.19 -1.63 4.85
CA VAL A 201 4.55 -0.45 4.23
C VAL A 201 3.51 -0.83 3.17
N GLN A 202 2.53 -1.64 3.57
CA GLN A 202 1.35 -1.94 2.75
C GLN A 202 0.13 -1.61 3.61
N VAL A 203 -0.60 -0.51 3.34
CA VAL A 203 -1.82 -0.09 4.10
C VAL A 203 -2.90 0.48 3.17
N TYR A 204 -3.06 -0.05 1.96
CA TYR A 204 -4.03 0.48 0.97
C TYR A 204 -5.23 -0.44 0.76
N SER A 205 -5.28 -1.55 1.47
CA SER A 205 -6.39 -2.50 1.48
C SER A 205 -6.55 -3.16 2.86
N LEU A 206 -7.67 -3.86 3.06
CA LEU A 206 -7.86 -4.66 4.28
C LEU A 206 -6.83 -5.81 4.39
N ASN A 207 -6.45 -6.40 3.25
CA ASN A 207 -5.47 -7.48 3.22
C ASN A 207 -4.07 -6.99 3.59
N ASP A 208 -3.74 -5.77 3.17
CA ASP A 208 -2.51 -5.07 3.54
C ASP A 208 -2.44 -4.84 5.07
N LEU A 209 -3.56 -4.42 5.68
CA LEU A 209 -3.68 -4.28 7.14
C LEU A 209 -3.46 -5.61 7.87
N LEU A 210 -4.07 -6.70 7.38
CA LEU A 210 -3.89 -8.05 7.95
C LEU A 210 -2.44 -8.52 7.82
N TYR A 211 -1.84 -8.34 6.63
CA TYR A 211 -0.44 -8.66 6.40
C TYR A 211 0.48 -7.91 7.38
N ASN A 212 0.27 -6.60 7.53
CA ASN A 212 1.02 -5.79 8.47
C ASN A 212 0.85 -6.21 9.92
N TYR A 213 -0.36 -6.59 10.32
CA TYR A 213 -0.64 -7.10 11.67
C TYR A 213 0.18 -8.35 11.98
N PHE A 214 0.13 -9.38 11.11
CA PHE A 214 0.91 -10.60 11.32
C PHE A 214 2.42 -10.37 11.25
N ASN A 215 2.87 -9.48 10.35
CA ASN A 215 4.29 -9.14 10.24
C ASN A 215 4.78 -8.38 11.50
N ALA A 216 3.93 -7.52 12.08
CA ALA A 216 4.23 -6.84 13.35
C ALA A 216 4.35 -7.84 14.52
N LEU A 217 3.48 -8.85 14.58
CA LEU A 217 3.60 -9.96 15.55
C LEU A 217 4.89 -10.77 15.38
N TYR A 218 5.33 -10.99 14.13
CA TYR A 218 6.60 -11.67 13.87
C TYR A 218 7.80 -10.85 14.33
N TYR A 219 7.78 -9.53 14.13
CA TYR A 219 8.87 -8.67 14.57
C TYR A 219 9.06 -8.67 16.09
N THR A 220 7.98 -8.79 16.85
CA THR A 220 8.05 -8.88 18.31
C THR A 220 8.45 -10.27 18.80
N SER A 221 8.50 -11.29 17.94
CA SER A 221 8.82 -12.69 18.28
C SER A 221 9.61 -13.43 17.16
N PRO A 222 10.89 -13.11 16.94
CA PRO A 222 11.67 -13.56 15.77
C PRO A 222 12.05 -15.06 15.73
N GLU A 223 11.81 -15.84 16.78
CA GLU A 223 12.19 -17.27 16.85
C GLU A 223 11.23 -18.22 16.10
N GLN A 224 10.08 -17.73 15.63
CA GLN A 224 9.11 -18.54 14.89
C GLN A 224 9.22 -18.27 13.38
N GLN A 225 9.87 -19.17 12.62
CA GLN A 225 9.80 -19.14 11.14
C GLN A 225 8.35 -19.36 10.68
N ILE A 226 7.63 -18.26 10.47
CA ILE A 226 6.30 -18.28 9.85
C ILE A 226 6.49 -17.87 8.40
N SER A 227 6.24 -18.80 7.47
CA SER A 227 5.98 -18.42 6.09
C SER A 227 4.66 -17.66 6.07
N ILE A 228 4.68 -16.35 5.82
CA ILE A 228 3.47 -15.53 5.76
C ILE A 228 2.83 -15.75 4.38
N PRO A 229 1.71 -16.50 4.26
CA PRO A 229 0.94 -16.48 3.03
C PRO A 229 0.41 -15.05 2.85
N PHE A 230 0.68 -14.44 1.70
CA PHE A 230 -0.08 -13.24 1.33
C PHE A 230 -1.36 -13.70 0.65
N ILE A 231 -2.47 -13.05 1.00
CA ILE A 231 -3.70 -13.05 0.21
C ILE A 231 -3.74 -11.65 -0.38
N THR A 232 -3.41 -11.49 -1.66
CA THR A 232 -3.70 -10.23 -2.35
C THR A 232 -5.00 -10.39 -3.10
N THR A 233 -5.87 -9.39 -2.97
CA THR A 233 -6.98 -9.15 -3.89
C THR A 233 -6.54 -7.96 -4.71
N ASP A 234 -5.81 -8.22 -5.79
CA ASP A 234 -5.51 -7.16 -6.75
C ASP A 234 -6.59 -7.18 -7.84
N TYR A 235 -6.94 -5.99 -8.32
CA TYR A 235 -7.78 -5.85 -9.50
C TYR A 235 -6.91 -6.10 -10.73
N TYR A 236 -7.10 -7.25 -11.39
CA TYR A 236 -6.40 -7.59 -12.62
C TYR A 236 -7.33 -7.28 -13.79
N LEU A 237 -6.94 -6.36 -14.68
CA LEU A 237 -7.63 -6.22 -15.97
C LEU A 237 -7.16 -7.37 -16.87
N ILE A 238 -7.96 -8.44 -16.95
CA ILE A 238 -7.75 -9.53 -17.91
C ILE A 238 -8.77 -9.37 -19.03
N SER A 239 -8.30 -9.11 -20.25
CA SER A 239 -9.12 -9.03 -21.48
C SER A 239 -9.46 -10.41 -22.01
#